data_AF-A0A1H8QY25-F1
#
_entry.id   AF-A0A1H8QY25-F1
#
_cell.length_a   1.000
_cell.length_b   1.000
_cell.length_c   1.000
_cell.angle_alpha   90.00
_cell.angle_beta   90.00
_cell.angle_gamma   90.00
#
_symmetry.space_group_name_H-M   'P 1'
#
loop_
_entity.id
_entity.type
_entity.pdbx_description
1 polymer ?
#
loop_
_entity_poly.entity_id
_entity_poly.type
_entity_poly.pdbx_seq_one_letter_code
_entity_poly.pdbx_strand_id
1 'polypeptide(L)'
;MAEAAERWGMDSPPSANSAVEKRDSSSGTAVGDLLPRASVDSRWWYWIAAVPLFALVGTVFGVLFGIVGFVGFFFGVGFDAGMLSVLPFVAVALAVTLVAAVGGLLTLVFPLAMYVDARAITEAAADYEWRPDPALYGLVALAGALTTTFVVTVPLALYYLYRRHETVGTP
;
A
#
# COMPACT_ATOMS: atom_id res chain seq x y z
N MET A 1 62.87 -45.41 25.38
CA MET A 1 61.69 -45.74 26.20
C MET A 1 61.39 -44.50 27.02
N ALA A 2 60.29 -43.77 26.90
CA ALA A 2 58.98 -43.92 26.26
C ALA A 2 58.45 -42.47 26.02
N GLU A 3 57.81 -42.17 24.88
CA GLU A 3 56.34 -41.94 24.73
C GLU A 3 55.75 -40.99 25.78
N ALA A 4 55.15 -39.84 25.45
CA ALA A 4 53.95 -39.54 24.64
C ALA A 4 52.88 -38.90 25.56
N ALA A 5 52.45 -37.67 25.25
CA ALA A 5 51.21 -37.04 25.72
C ALA A 5 51.00 -35.73 24.93
N GLU A 6 50.43 -35.76 23.72
CA GLU A 6 49.00 -35.50 23.43
C GLU A 6 48.48 -34.26 24.17
N ARG A 7 48.44 -33.07 23.56
CA ARG A 7 47.66 -32.61 22.39
C ARG A 7 46.15 -32.76 22.56
N TRP A 8 45.60 -32.14 23.60
CA TRP A 8 44.15 -31.91 23.75
C TRP A 8 43.82 -30.45 23.47
N GLY A 9 43.51 -30.16 22.21
CA GLY A 9 42.79 -28.95 21.81
C GLY A 9 41.34 -29.10 22.26
N MET A 10 40.94 -28.27 23.22
CA MET A 10 39.53 -28.06 23.56
C MET A 10 38.86 -27.30 22.41
N ASP A 11 38.21 -28.02 21.52
CA ASP A 11 37.26 -27.44 20.57
C ASP A 11 36.11 -26.81 21.37
N SER A 12 36.08 -25.48 21.39
CA SER A 12 34.98 -24.74 22.01
C SER A 12 33.67 -25.09 21.30
N PRO A 13 32.56 -25.33 22.03
CA PRO A 13 31.29 -25.65 21.40
C PRO A 13 30.86 -24.49 20.49
N PRO A 14 30.28 -24.77 19.30
CA PRO A 14 29.80 -23.74 18.41
C PRO A 14 28.77 -22.87 19.14
N SER A 15 29.06 -21.57 19.24
CA SER A 15 28.20 -20.62 19.92
C SER A 15 26.85 -20.56 19.22
N ALA A 16 25.79 -20.89 19.97
CA ALA A 16 24.39 -20.86 19.53
C ALA A 16 23.95 -19.49 18.96
N ASN A 17 24.73 -18.44 19.23
CA ASN A 17 24.48 -17.07 18.76
C ASN A 17 24.55 -16.94 17.23
N SER A 18 25.41 -17.71 16.56
CA SER A 18 25.55 -17.66 15.10
C SER A 18 24.32 -18.17 14.34
N ALA A 19 23.55 -19.07 14.96
CA ALA A 19 22.33 -19.63 14.39
C ALA A 19 21.11 -18.71 14.56
N VAL A 20 21.13 -17.82 15.55
CA VAL A 20 20.11 -16.79 15.76
C VAL A 20 20.34 -15.62 14.81
N GLU A 21 21.60 -15.19 14.66
CA GLU A 21 21.98 -14.07 13.77
C GLU A 21 21.80 -14.39 12.26
N LYS A 22 21.98 -15.66 11.86
CA LYS A 22 21.64 -16.12 10.49
C LYS A 22 20.14 -16.18 10.20
N ARG A 23 19.30 -16.31 11.22
CA ARG A 23 17.85 -16.45 11.05
C ARG A 23 17.17 -15.10 10.79
N ASP A 24 17.67 -14.03 11.40
CA ASP A 24 17.16 -12.67 11.18
C ASP A 24 17.55 -12.11 9.80
N SER A 25 18.76 -12.41 9.30
CA SER A 25 19.20 -11.96 7.97
C SER A 25 18.51 -12.69 6.81
N SER A 26 18.27 -14.00 6.93
CA SER A 26 17.61 -14.79 5.87
C SER A 26 16.12 -14.45 5.71
N SER A 27 15.43 -14.12 6.81
CA SER A 27 14.00 -13.82 6.81
C SER A 27 13.67 -12.50 6.11
N GLY A 28 14.47 -11.45 6.34
CA GLY A 28 14.32 -10.17 5.66
C GLY A 28 14.61 -10.24 4.15
N THR A 29 15.52 -11.15 3.75
CA THR A 29 15.92 -11.33 2.34
C THR A 29 14.88 -12.15 1.56
N ALA A 30 14.29 -13.18 2.18
CA ALA A 30 13.34 -14.08 1.51
C ALA A 30 12.03 -13.38 1.09
N VAL A 31 11.46 -12.51 1.94
CA VAL A 31 10.26 -11.73 1.58
C VAL A 31 10.61 -10.67 0.52
N GLY A 32 11.79 -10.06 0.64
CA GLY A 32 12.29 -9.07 -0.33
C GLY A 32 12.50 -9.64 -1.73
N ASP A 33 12.84 -10.93 -1.86
CA ASP A 33 13.03 -11.61 -3.16
C ASP A 33 11.72 -12.08 -3.80
N LEU A 34 10.64 -12.26 -3.03
CA LEU A 34 9.32 -12.63 -3.56
C LEU A 34 8.56 -11.42 -4.13
N LEU A 35 8.88 -10.22 -3.67
CA LEU A 35 8.26 -8.98 -4.14
C LEU A 35 8.96 -8.46 -5.40
N PRO A 36 8.23 -7.87 -6.37
CA PRO A 36 8.82 -7.35 -7.59
C PRO A 36 9.94 -6.35 -7.29
N ARG A 37 11.13 -6.57 -7.88
CA ARG A 37 12.19 -5.56 -7.85
C ARG A 37 11.78 -4.39 -8.76
N ALA A 38 11.82 -3.18 -8.22
CA ALA A 38 11.44 -1.96 -8.94
C ALA A 38 12.61 -0.98 -8.93
N SER A 39 12.84 -0.30 -10.06
CA SER A 39 13.71 0.87 -10.14
C SER A 39 12.94 2.14 -9.77
N VAL A 40 13.66 3.24 -9.52
CA VAL A 40 13.07 4.56 -9.25
C VAL A 40 12.18 5.05 -10.41
N ASP A 41 12.53 4.67 -11.65
CA ASP A 41 11.75 4.99 -12.86
C ASP A 41 10.49 4.12 -13.02
N SER A 42 10.22 3.22 -12.08
CA SER A 42 9.06 2.35 -12.15
C SER A 42 7.74 3.11 -11.97
N ARG A 43 6.67 2.54 -12.52
CA ARG A 43 5.33 3.12 -12.55
C ARG A 43 4.50 2.85 -11.29
N TRP A 44 5.11 2.33 -10.22
CA TRP A 44 4.40 1.99 -8.97
C TRP A 44 3.76 3.21 -8.31
N TRP A 45 4.35 4.39 -8.49
CA TRP A 45 3.80 5.66 -8.03
C TRP A 45 2.40 5.98 -8.58
N TYR A 46 2.00 5.44 -9.76
CA TYR A 46 0.64 5.63 -10.28
C TYR A 46 -0.43 5.01 -9.37
N TRP A 47 -0.13 3.88 -8.73
CA TRP A 47 -1.05 3.27 -7.77
C TRP A 47 -1.20 4.11 -6.50
N ILE A 48 -0.13 4.82 -6.11
CA ILE A 48 -0.17 5.78 -5.00
C ILE A 48 -1.02 6.99 -5.39
N ALA A 49 -0.83 7.52 -6.61
CA ALA A 49 -1.62 8.65 -7.14
C ALA A 49 -3.09 8.30 -7.40
N ALA A 50 -3.41 7.03 -7.67
CA ALA A 50 -4.78 6.58 -7.87
C ALA A 50 -5.64 6.73 -6.60
N VAL A 51 -5.06 6.68 -5.41
CA VAL A 51 -5.81 6.81 -4.13
C VAL A 51 -6.46 8.19 -3.95
N PRO A 52 -5.73 9.32 -3.97
CA PRO A 52 -6.34 10.64 -3.86
C PRO A 52 -7.29 10.92 -5.03
N LEU A 53 -6.97 10.45 -6.24
CA LEU A 53 -7.85 10.61 -7.40
C LEU A 53 -9.17 9.85 -7.21
N PHE A 54 -9.12 8.59 -6.78
CA PHE A 54 -10.30 7.77 -6.51
C PHE A 54 -11.14 8.38 -5.39
N ALA A 55 -10.52 8.85 -4.30
CA ALA A 55 -11.22 9.52 -3.22
C ALA A 55 -11.92 10.80 -3.70
N LEU A 56 -11.26 11.62 -4.52
CA LEU A 56 -11.85 12.84 -5.08
C LEU A 56 -13.04 12.52 -5.98
N VAL A 57 -12.85 11.62 -6.96
CA VAL A 57 -13.91 11.22 -7.90
C VAL A 57 -15.08 10.60 -7.15
N GLY A 58 -14.81 9.65 -6.24
CA GLY A 58 -15.82 9.00 -5.41
C GLY A 58 -16.60 10.01 -4.55
N THR A 59 -15.93 11.01 -3.98
CA THR A 59 -16.58 12.07 -3.20
C THR A 59 -17.50 12.91 -4.08
N VAL A 60 -17.02 13.37 -5.24
CA VAL A 60 -17.84 14.18 -6.17
C VAL A 60 -19.08 13.40 -6.62
N PHE A 61 -18.89 12.15 -7.08
CA PHE A 61 -20.00 11.30 -7.49
C PHE A 61 -20.97 11.00 -6.33
N GLY A 62 -20.44 10.71 -5.13
CA GLY A 62 -21.25 10.46 -3.94
C GLY A 62 -22.08 11.67 -3.52
N VAL A 63 -21.51 12.87 -3.55
CA VAL A 63 -22.22 14.12 -3.25
C VAL A 63 -23.33 14.38 -4.28
N LEU A 64 -23.02 14.28 -5.58
CA LEU A 64 -24.02 14.46 -6.63
C LEU A 64 -25.15 13.44 -6.52
N PHE A 65 -24.82 12.17 -6.29
CA PHE A 65 -25.80 11.11 -6.08
C PHE A 65 -26.65 11.39 -4.84
N GLY A 66 -26.04 11.82 -3.74
CA GLY A 66 -26.73 12.21 -2.51
C GLY A 66 -27.70 13.37 -2.71
N ILE A 67 -27.29 14.41 -3.46
CA ILE A 67 -28.15 15.56 -3.79
C ILE A 67 -29.35 15.11 -4.64
N VAL A 68 -29.10 14.35 -5.72
CA VAL A 68 -30.17 13.86 -6.60
C VAL A 68 -31.14 12.95 -5.83
N GLY A 69 -30.62 12.03 -5.02
CA GLY A 69 -31.43 11.16 -4.18
C GLY A 69 -32.25 11.92 -3.14
N PHE A 70 -31.64 12.91 -2.48
CA PHE A 70 -32.31 13.76 -1.50
C PHE A 70 -33.44 14.59 -2.12
N VAL A 71 -33.19 15.24 -3.27
CA VAL A 71 -34.21 15.99 -4.02
C VAL A 71 -35.34 15.07 -4.48
N GLY A 72 -35.00 13.90 -5.04
CA GLY A 72 -35.99 12.90 -5.47
C GLY A 72 -36.88 12.44 -4.33
N PHE A 73 -36.29 12.14 -3.16
CA PHE A 73 -37.01 11.76 -1.96
C PHE A 73 -37.92 12.90 -1.44
N PHE A 74 -37.39 14.12 -1.31
CA PHE A 74 -38.12 15.24 -0.71
C PHE A 74 -39.30 15.72 -1.57
N PHE A 75 -39.15 15.68 -2.89
CA PHE A 75 -40.19 16.12 -3.83
C PHE A 75 -41.06 14.96 -4.37
N GLY A 76 -40.89 13.74 -3.86
CA GLY A 76 -41.65 12.57 -4.29
C GLY A 76 -41.37 12.12 -5.74
N VAL A 77 -40.25 12.56 -6.31
CA VAL A 77 -39.88 12.25 -7.70
C VAL A 77 -39.18 10.90 -7.72
N GLY A 78 -39.87 9.86 -8.20
CA GLY A 78 -39.27 8.56 -8.55
C GLY A 78 -39.66 7.36 -7.68
N PHE A 79 -40.35 7.56 -6.55
CA PHE A 79 -40.80 6.44 -5.69
C PHE A 79 -42.11 5.77 -6.17
N ASP A 80 -42.91 6.44 -7.00
CA ASP A 80 -44.20 5.93 -7.52
C ASP A 80 -44.09 5.16 -8.85
N ALA A 81 -42.88 4.93 -9.38
CA ALA A 81 -42.67 4.53 -10.78
C ALA A 81 -42.88 3.03 -11.12
N GLY A 82 -43.29 2.18 -10.17
CA GLY A 82 -43.53 0.75 -10.42
C GLY A 82 -42.33 0.02 -11.05
N MET A 83 -42.56 -0.91 -11.99
CA MET A 83 -41.54 -1.75 -12.65
C MET A 83 -40.46 -0.96 -13.44
N LEU A 84 -40.70 0.33 -13.74
CA LEU A 84 -39.69 1.23 -14.33
C LEU A 84 -38.57 1.61 -13.35
N SER A 85 -38.73 1.32 -12.05
CA SER A 85 -37.71 1.52 -11.01
C SER A 85 -36.53 0.51 -11.07
N VAL A 86 -36.67 -0.59 -11.81
CA VAL A 86 -35.66 -1.67 -11.85
C VAL A 86 -34.41 -1.27 -12.63
N LEU A 87 -34.54 -0.58 -13.77
CA LEU A 87 -33.38 -0.17 -14.59
C LEU A 87 -32.48 0.85 -13.87
N PRO A 88 -33.01 1.95 -13.27
CA PRO A 88 -32.20 2.84 -12.44
C PRO A 88 -31.58 2.13 -11.24
N PHE A 89 -32.32 1.22 -10.58
CA PHE A 89 -31.80 0.44 -9.46
C PHE A 89 -30.59 -0.43 -9.88
N VAL A 90 -30.70 -1.16 -10.99
CA VAL A 90 -29.60 -1.99 -11.50
C VAL A 90 -28.40 -1.12 -11.87
N ALA A 91 -28.61 0.03 -12.52
CA ALA A 91 -27.53 0.95 -12.86
C ALA A 91 -26.80 1.46 -11.61
N VAL A 92 -27.53 1.82 -10.55
CA VAL A 92 -26.95 2.23 -9.26
C VAL A 92 -26.21 1.07 -8.60
N ALA A 93 -26.81 -0.12 -8.56
CA ALA A 93 -26.18 -1.30 -7.97
C ALA A 93 -24.87 -1.67 -8.69
N LEU A 94 -24.84 -1.59 -10.02
CA LEU A 94 -23.63 -1.80 -10.82
C LEU A 94 -22.59 -0.71 -10.56
N ALA A 95 -22.99 0.56 -10.48
CA ALA A 95 -22.09 1.66 -10.17
C ALA A 95 -21.45 1.50 -8.78
N VAL A 96 -22.27 1.19 -7.76
CA VAL A 96 -21.80 0.94 -6.39
C VAL A 96 -20.86 -0.27 -6.35
N THR A 97 -21.20 -1.35 -7.05
CA THR A 97 -20.36 -2.55 -7.14
C THR A 97 -19.01 -2.24 -7.78
N LEU A 98 -19.00 -1.46 -8.86
CA LEU A 98 -17.77 -1.05 -9.54
C LEU A 98 -16.89 -0.18 -8.63
N VAL A 99 -17.48 0.81 -7.96
CA VAL A 99 -16.77 1.66 -6.99
C VAL A 99 -16.20 0.82 -5.85
N ALA A 100 -16.97 -0.11 -5.30
CA ALA A 100 -16.52 -1.02 -4.26
C ALA A 100 -15.38 -1.94 -4.73
N ALA A 101 -15.45 -2.45 -5.96
CA ALA A 101 -14.41 -3.30 -6.54
C ALA A 101 -13.09 -2.52 -6.74
N VAL A 102 -13.15 -1.31 -7.30
CA VAL A 102 -11.96 -0.45 -7.47
C VAL A 102 -11.39 -0.02 -6.12
N GLY A 103 -12.24 0.39 -5.18
CA GLY A 103 -11.83 0.72 -3.82
C GLY A 103 -11.17 -0.46 -3.11
N GLY A 104 -11.74 -1.65 -3.21
CA GLY A 104 -11.17 -2.89 -2.67
C GLY A 104 -9.82 -3.25 -3.29
N LEU A 105 -9.68 -3.09 -4.61
CA LEU A 105 -8.39 -3.26 -5.29
C LEU A 105 -7.35 -2.26 -4.76
N LEU A 106 -7.71 -0.98 -4.64
CA LEU A 106 -6.80 0.04 -4.10
C LEU A 106 -6.42 -0.23 -2.65
N THR A 107 -7.33 -0.74 -1.81
CA THR A 107 -7.04 -1.13 -0.43
C THR A 107 -5.92 -2.17 -0.34
N LEU A 108 -5.83 -3.08 -1.31
CA LEU A 108 -4.78 -4.11 -1.37
C LEU A 108 -3.50 -3.62 -2.06
N VAL A 109 -3.63 -2.90 -3.16
CA VAL A 109 -2.49 -2.48 -3.99
C VAL A 109 -1.77 -1.27 -3.39
N PHE A 110 -2.46 -0.35 -2.72
CA PHE A 110 -1.85 0.85 -2.15
C PHE A 110 -0.73 0.57 -1.15
N PRO A 111 -0.90 -0.30 -0.13
CA PRO A 111 0.18 -0.62 0.80
C PRO A 111 1.38 -1.28 0.10
N LEU A 112 1.10 -2.15 -0.87
CA LEU A 112 2.14 -2.80 -1.67
C LEU A 112 2.92 -1.78 -2.50
N ALA A 113 2.22 -0.88 -3.18
CA ALA A 113 2.83 0.17 -3.99
C ALA A 113 3.71 1.11 -3.15
N MET A 114 3.24 1.50 -1.96
CA MET A 114 4.00 2.31 -1.01
C MET A 114 5.30 1.61 -0.59
N TYR A 115 5.24 0.32 -0.25
CA TYR A 115 6.43 -0.45 0.11
C TYR A 115 7.42 -0.56 -1.06
N VAL A 116 6.93 -0.96 -2.24
CA VAL A 116 7.78 -1.21 -3.42
C VAL A 116 8.45 0.07 -3.92
N ASP A 117 7.72 1.19 -4.02
CA ASP A 117 8.28 2.46 -4.47
C ASP A 117 9.26 3.03 -3.41
N ALA A 118 8.93 2.95 -2.11
CA ALA A 118 9.83 3.41 -1.04
C ALA A 118 11.14 2.61 -0.99
N ARG A 119 11.07 1.30 -1.24
CA ARG A 119 12.25 0.45 -1.36
C ARG A 119 13.09 0.83 -2.56
N ALA A 120 12.48 1.02 -3.73
CA ALA A 120 13.17 1.44 -4.94
C ALA A 120 13.91 2.76 -4.75
N ILE A 121 13.26 3.74 -4.10
CA ILE A 121 13.89 5.01 -3.74
C ILE A 121 15.05 4.73 -2.79
N THR A 122 14.84 4.05 -1.66
CA THR A 122 15.89 3.81 -0.66
C THR A 122 17.12 3.09 -1.20
N GLU A 123 16.95 2.14 -2.12
CA GLU A 123 18.04 1.41 -2.77
C GLU A 123 18.84 2.29 -3.74
N ALA A 124 18.20 3.24 -4.43
CA ALA A 124 18.86 4.18 -5.32
C ALA A 124 19.40 5.44 -4.61
N ALA A 125 18.86 5.73 -3.43
CA ALA A 125 19.01 6.99 -2.68
C ALA A 125 20.23 7.04 -1.76
N ALA A 126 21.41 6.57 -2.18
CA ALA A 126 22.59 6.68 -1.33
C ALA A 126 22.87 8.14 -0.91
N ASP A 127 22.54 9.10 -1.79
CA ASP A 127 22.85 10.52 -1.64
C ASP A 127 21.61 11.43 -1.47
N TYR A 128 20.39 10.89 -1.40
CA TYR A 128 19.19 11.72 -1.21
C TYR A 128 18.94 12.03 0.27
N GLU A 129 18.51 13.26 0.55
CA GLU A 129 18.17 13.73 1.90
C GLU A 129 16.93 13.01 2.46
N TRP A 130 15.95 12.71 1.60
CA TRP A 130 14.76 11.95 1.99
C TRP A 130 14.92 10.46 1.66
N ARG A 131 14.90 9.63 2.70
CA ARG A 131 15.02 8.17 2.58
C ARG A 131 13.82 7.50 3.26
N PRO A 132 12.76 7.14 2.51
CA PRO A 132 11.56 6.59 3.11
C PRO A 132 11.79 5.15 3.58
N ASP A 133 11.58 4.86 4.87
CA ASP A 133 11.59 3.48 5.38
C ASP A 133 10.44 2.67 4.72
N PRO A 134 10.76 1.67 3.87
CA PRO A 134 9.73 0.94 3.13
C PRO A 134 8.74 0.22 4.03
N ALA A 135 9.22 -0.34 5.15
CA ALA A 135 8.37 -1.08 6.07
C ALA A 135 7.40 -0.14 6.79
N LEU A 136 7.89 1.01 7.25
CA LEU A 136 7.06 2.03 7.90
C LEU A 136 5.95 2.52 6.96
N TYR A 137 6.31 2.95 5.75
CA TYR A 137 5.33 3.48 4.79
C TYR A 137 4.32 2.42 4.35
N GLY A 138 4.76 1.18 4.09
CA GLY A 138 3.88 0.07 3.77
C GLY A 138 2.91 -0.27 4.91
N LEU A 139 3.38 -0.31 6.16
CA LEU A 139 2.54 -0.62 7.33
C LEU A 139 1.55 0.49 7.66
N VAL A 140 1.96 1.76 7.59
CA VAL A 140 1.05 2.90 7.80
C VAL A 140 0.00 2.94 6.70
N ALA A 141 0.38 2.66 5.44
CA ALA A 141 -0.55 2.55 4.33
C ALA A 141 -1.56 1.41 4.55
N LEU A 142 -1.10 0.24 5.01
CA LEU A 142 -1.96 -0.90 5.33
C LEU A 142 -2.93 -0.59 6.47
N ALA A 143 -2.42 -0.07 7.58
CA ALA A 143 -3.24 0.32 8.72
C ALA A 143 -4.27 1.39 8.33
N GLY A 144 -3.84 2.41 7.58
CA GLY A 144 -4.71 3.47 7.07
C GLY A 144 -5.81 2.92 6.18
N ALA A 145 -5.48 2.03 5.25
CA ALA A 145 -6.43 1.45 4.30
C ALA A 145 -7.50 0.60 5.00
N LEU A 146 -7.14 -0.10 6.08
CA LEU A 146 -8.06 -0.95 6.83
C LEU A 146 -8.93 -0.21 7.86
N THR A 147 -8.47 0.93 8.39
CA THR A 147 -9.10 1.55 9.58
C THR A 147 -9.71 2.93 9.36
N THR A 148 -9.32 3.66 8.30
CA THR A 148 -9.57 5.11 8.27
C THR A 148 -10.39 5.64 7.10
N THR A 149 -10.97 4.78 6.25
CA THR A 149 -11.83 5.19 5.12
C THR A 149 -11.31 6.44 4.39
N PHE A 150 -10.06 6.37 3.92
CA PHE A 150 -9.33 7.43 3.23
C PHE A 150 -8.80 8.63 4.06
N VAL A 151 -9.16 8.77 5.34
CA VAL A 151 -8.72 9.89 6.19
C VAL A 151 -7.20 9.93 6.35
N VAL A 152 -6.54 8.77 6.50
CA VAL A 152 -5.07 8.70 6.58
C VAL A 152 -4.44 8.45 5.22
N THR A 153 -5.04 7.59 4.39
CA THR A 153 -4.40 7.16 3.13
C THR A 153 -4.28 8.29 2.11
N VAL A 154 -5.25 9.22 2.05
CA VAL A 154 -5.18 10.36 1.12
C VAL A 154 -4.08 11.35 1.51
N PRO A 155 -4.01 11.88 2.75
CA PRO A 155 -2.89 12.72 3.16
C PRO A 155 -1.55 12.02 3.02
N LEU A 156 -1.46 10.74 3.39
CA LEU A 156 -0.22 9.96 3.25
C LEU A 156 0.23 9.88 1.79
N ALA A 157 -0.66 9.55 0.86
CA ALA A 157 -0.36 9.44 -0.55
C ALA A 157 0.10 10.79 -1.13
N LEU A 158 -0.60 11.89 -0.79
CA LEU A 158 -0.26 13.24 -1.25
C LEU A 158 1.11 13.68 -0.71
N TYR A 159 1.34 13.49 0.59
CA TYR A 159 2.62 13.82 1.23
C TYR A 159 3.77 13.01 0.60
N TYR A 160 3.57 11.71 0.40
CA TYR A 160 4.56 10.84 -0.21
C TYR A 160 4.90 11.26 -1.64
N LEU A 161 3.89 11.53 -2.48
CA LEU A 161 4.09 11.98 -3.86
C LEU A 161 4.79 13.33 -3.94
N TYR A 162 4.47 14.25 -3.03
CA TYR A 162 5.17 15.53 -2.91
C TYR A 162 6.66 15.32 -2.60
N ARG A 163 6.99 14.52 -1.59
CA ARG A 163 8.39 14.23 -1.22
C ARG A 163 9.14 13.49 -2.32
N ARG A 164 8.48 12.54 -2.97
CA ARG A 164 9.01 11.83 -4.14
C ARG A 164 9.35 12.82 -5.26
N HIS A 165 8.42 13.73 -5.59
CA HIS A 165 8.64 14.74 -6.61
C HIS A 165 9.85 15.64 -6.31
N GLU A 166 10.02 16.08 -5.06
CA GLU A 166 11.19 16.87 -4.65
C GLU A 166 12.50 16.09 -4.77
N THR A 167 12.47 14.78 -4.53
CA THR A 167 13.69 13.96 -4.39
C THR A 167 14.16 13.39 -5.72
N VAL A 168 13.25 12.86 -6.53
CA VAL A 168 13.57 12.17 -7.78
C VAL A 168 13.04 12.91 -9.02
N GLY A 169 12.44 14.08 -8.84
CA GLY A 169 11.85 14.87 -9.92
C GLY A 169 10.43 14.43 -10.27
N THR A 170 9.90 14.94 -11.38
CA THR A 170 8.55 14.62 -11.85
C THR A 170 8.36 13.10 -11.95
N PRO A 171 7.30 12.56 -11.33
CA PRO A 171 6.84 11.21 -11.60
C PRO A 171 6.57 10.96 -13.10
#